data_AF-A0A1H9QZ63-F1
#
_entry.id   AF-A0A1H9QZ63-F1
#
_cell.length_a   1.000
_cell.length_b   1.000
_cell.length_c   1.000
_cell.angle_alpha   90.00
_cell.angle_beta   90.00
_cell.angle_gamma   90.00
#
_symmetry.space_group_name_H-M   'P 1'
#
loop_
_entity.id
_entity.type
_entity.pdbx_description
1 polymer ?
#
loop_
_entity_poly.entity_id
_entity_poly.type
_entity_poly.pdbx_seq_one_letter_code
_entity_poly.pdbx_strand_id
1 'polypeptide(L)'
;MKGTSVRKLEGLDRHETIAALRLRMADIGGDVPAHVVDDSDVVPVGENLQALLPHGGLPRRAVTHCSDTASLVVELVEQATSQGQHVGVVGWPDLSYAGVARCDRVIAVPDPGTDPLHIASVLVEGLDVVVYRTGVELNLSPVRARPLLGKLRAGQAALVMVGAKVPSPALSISAEVTQFRGIGKGSGRITGWDMRVRTEAKGYRPVSGVVTVGAQSRPGEHTQPSLRVVK
;
A
#
# COMPACT_ATOMS: atom_id res chain seq x y z
N MET A 1 -14.50 9.62 -47.78
CA MET A 1 -13.84 10.46 -46.74
C MET A 1 -14.86 11.47 -46.22
N LYS A 2 -15.50 11.21 -45.07
CA LYS A 2 -16.41 12.16 -44.41
C LYS A 2 -15.74 12.63 -43.12
N GLY A 3 -15.55 13.94 -43.00
CA GLY A 3 -14.79 14.60 -41.94
C GLY A 3 -15.30 14.29 -40.54
N THR A 4 -14.41 13.85 -39.67
CA THR A 4 -14.74 13.46 -38.30
C THR A 4 -14.68 14.67 -37.37
N SER A 5 -15.84 15.26 -37.13
CA SER A 5 -16.46 15.60 -35.83
C SER A 5 -15.59 15.87 -34.56
N VAL A 6 -14.38 16.44 -34.65
CA VAL A 6 -13.67 16.92 -33.44
C VAL A 6 -14.36 18.17 -32.86
N ARG A 7 -15.02 18.98 -33.70
CA ARG A 7 -15.71 20.23 -33.31
C ARG A 7 -16.93 20.09 -32.39
N LYS A 8 -17.32 18.86 -31.99
CA LYS A 8 -18.54 18.63 -31.18
C LYS A 8 -18.27 18.45 -29.67
N LEU A 9 -17.01 18.53 -29.25
CA LEU A 9 -16.58 18.39 -27.84
C LEU A 9 -15.96 19.69 -27.30
N GLU A 10 -15.79 20.72 -28.14
CA GLU A 10 -15.27 22.02 -27.73
C GLU A 10 -16.37 22.76 -26.95
N GLY A 11 -16.16 22.94 -25.64
CA GLY A 11 -17.06 23.68 -24.75
C GLY A 11 -17.82 22.84 -23.70
N LEU A 12 -17.62 21.51 -23.69
CA LEU A 12 -18.16 20.63 -22.65
C LEU A 12 -17.26 20.63 -21.42
N ASP A 13 -17.86 20.53 -20.23
CA ASP A 13 -17.08 20.28 -19.02
C ASP A 13 -16.38 18.90 -19.11
N ARG A 14 -15.30 18.72 -18.36
CA ARG A 14 -14.52 17.47 -18.36
C ARG A 14 -15.40 16.26 -18.06
N HIS A 15 -16.37 16.40 -17.16
CA HIS A 15 -17.32 15.34 -16.84
C HIS A 15 -18.22 14.95 -18.02
N GLU A 16 -18.72 15.95 -18.75
CA GLU A 16 -19.59 15.76 -19.91
C GLU A 16 -18.82 15.15 -21.09
N THR A 17 -17.56 15.57 -21.26
CA THR A 17 -16.65 15.01 -22.27
C THR A 17 -16.38 13.53 -22.00
N ILE A 18 -16.13 13.17 -20.73
CA ILE A 18 -15.92 11.78 -20.31
C ILE A 18 -17.19 10.94 -20.53
N ALA A 19 -18.37 11.48 -20.20
CA ALA A 19 -19.65 10.79 -20.41
C ALA A 19 -19.92 10.53 -21.90
N ALA A 20 -19.70 11.54 -22.75
CA ALA A 20 -19.88 11.43 -24.20
C ALA A 20 -18.93 10.39 -24.82
N LEU A 21 -17.68 10.34 -24.37
CA LEU A 21 -16.70 9.36 -24.81
C LEU A 21 -17.06 7.94 -24.36
N ARG A 22 -17.54 7.75 -23.12
CA ARG A 22 -17.99 6.45 -22.60
C ARG A 22 -19.17 5.88 -23.38
N LEU A 23 -20.15 6.73 -23.69
CA LEU A 23 -21.31 6.35 -24.48
C LEU A 23 -20.91 5.86 -25.88
N ARG A 24 -19.87 6.47 -26.45
CA ARG A 24 -19.35 6.13 -27.77
C ARG A 24 -18.46 4.90 -27.79
N MET A 25 -17.75 4.63 -26.69
CA MET A 25 -16.99 3.39 -26.51
C MET A 25 -17.91 2.17 -26.36
N ALA A 26 -19.07 2.33 -25.70
CA ALA A 26 -20.07 1.28 -25.59
C ALA A 26 -20.64 0.86 -26.96
N ASP A 27 -20.81 1.81 -27.88
CA ASP A 27 -21.34 1.58 -29.23
C ASP A 27 -20.36 0.82 -30.15
N ILE A 28 -19.07 0.78 -29.80
CA ILE A 28 -18.02 0.12 -30.59
C ILE A 28 -17.86 -1.37 -30.19
N GLY A 29 -18.67 -1.87 -29.24
CA GLY A 29 -18.76 -3.31 -28.94
C GLY A 29 -17.50 -3.93 -28.30
N GLY A 30 -16.58 -3.11 -27.81
CA GLY A 30 -15.48 -3.54 -26.97
C GLY A 30 -15.89 -3.43 -25.51
N ASP A 31 -16.40 -4.50 -24.92
CA ASP A 31 -16.49 -4.60 -23.45
C ASP A 31 -15.07 -4.78 -22.89
N VAL A 32 -14.34 -3.67 -22.82
CA VAL A 32 -13.22 -3.52 -21.91
C VAL A 32 -13.85 -2.98 -20.64
N PRO A 33 -14.01 -3.77 -19.57
CA PRO A 33 -14.48 -3.23 -18.31
C PRO A 33 -13.48 -2.16 -17.88
N ALA A 34 -13.85 -0.91 -18.12
CA ALA A 34 -13.27 0.22 -17.43
C ALA A 34 -13.72 0.02 -15.99
N HIS A 35 -12.89 -0.65 -15.19
CA HIS A 35 -13.01 -0.64 -13.75
C HIS A 35 -12.87 0.82 -13.30
N VAL A 36 -14.00 1.50 -13.22
CA VAL A 36 -14.20 2.60 -12.29
C VAL A 36 -14.21 1.90 -10.94
N VAL A 37 -13.04 1.86 -10.30
CA VAL A 37 -12.98 1.65 -8.86
C VAL A 37 -13.81 2.80 -8.28
N ASP A 38 -14.85 2.46 -7.52
CA ASP A 38 -15.62 3.48 -6.79
C ASP A 38 -14.62 4.31 -5.98
N ASP A 39 -14.69 5.63 -6.13
CA ASP A 39 -13.66 6.62 -5.74
C ASP A 39 -13.49 6.79 -4.22
N SER A 40 -13.88 5.77 -3.43
CA SER A 40 -13.94 5.84 -1.96
C SER A 40 -13.64 4.54 -1.21
N ASP A 41 -13.43 3.40 -1.87
CA ASP A 41 -13.22 2.13 -1.16
C ASP A 41 -11.74 1.88 -0.84
N VAL A 42 -11.31 2.39 0.32
CA VAL A 42 -9.93 2.29 0.81
C VAL A 42 -9.85 1.68 2.21
N VAL A 43 -8.71 1.07 2.52
CA VAL A 43 -8.29 0.82 3.89
C VAL A 43 -7.66 2.12 4.41
N PRO A 44 -8.23 2.75 5.46
CA PRO A 44 -7.70 4.00 5.99
C PRO A 44 -6.30 3.77 6.57
N VAL A 45 -5.46 4.79 6.43
CA VAL A 45 -4.15 4.87 7.10
C VAL A 45 -4.12 6.06 8.05
N GLY A 46 -3.14 6.11 8.95
CA GLY A 46 -2.95 7.24 9.85
C GLY A 46 -2.62 8.55 9.11
N GLU A 47 -2.82 9.67 9.82
CA GLU A 47 -2.72 11.04 9.30
C GLU A 47 -1.44 11.29 8.49
N ASN A 48 -0.29 10.78 8.94
CA ASN A 48 1.01 10.97 8.30
C ASN A 48 1.06 10.42 6.86
N LEU A 49 0.41 9.29 6.60
CA LEU A 49 0.36 8.66 5.28
C LEU A 49 -0.89 9.08 4.51
N GLN A 50 -1.97 9.46 5.19
CA GLN A 50 -3.23 9.84 4.58
C GLN A 50 -3.06 10.97 3.57
N ALA A 51 -2.28 12.00 3.91
CA ALA A 51 -2.03 13.14 3.02
C ALA A 51 -1.21 12.78 1.76
N LEU A 52 -0.54 11.62 1.76
CA LEU A 52 0.29 11.16 0.65
C LEU A 52 -0.45 10.19 -0.27
N LEU A 53 -1.60 9.65 0.15
CA LEU A 53 -2.31 8.62 -0.58
C LEU A 53 -3.55 9.18 -1.30
N PRO A 54 -3.85 8.72 -2.53
CA PRO A 54 -5.14 8.98 -3.14
C PRO A 54 -6.26 8.52 -2.20
N HIS A 55 -7.28 9.37 -2.01
CA HIS A 55 -8.42 9.11 -1.12
C HIS A 55 -8.05 8.82 0.35
N GLY A 56 -6.80 9.06 0.75
CA GLY A 56 -6.36 8.89 2.12
C GLY A 56 -6.15 7.44 2.59
N GLY A 57 -5.99 6.48 1.68
CA GLY A 57 -5.84 5.08 2.09
C GLY A 57 -5.28 4.15 1.02
N LEU A 58 -5.12 2.87 1.40
CA LEU A 58 -4.75 1.81 0.45
C LEU A 58 -6.00 1.38 -0.31
N PRO A 59 -5.97 1.32 -1.66
CA PRO A 59 -7.14 0.94 -2.44
C PRO A 59 -7.53 -0.52 -2.17
N ARG A 60 -8.77 -0.76 -1.76
CA ARG A 60 -9.30 -2.11 -1.59
C ARG A 60 -9.47 -2.79 -2.95
N ARG A 61 -9.48 -4.12 -2.93
CA ARG A 61 -9.70 -4.99 -4.11
C ARG A 61 -8.70 -4.74 -5.23
N ALA A 62 -7.57 -4.14 -4.88
CA ALA A 62 -6.59 -3.61 -5.80
C ALA A 62 -5.18 -3.85 -5.27
N VAL A 63 -4.23 -3.74 -6.21
CA VAL A 63 -2.81 -3.95 -5.92
C VAL A 63 -2.13 -2.61 -5.69
N THR A 64 -1.40 -2.53 -4.59
CA THR A 64 -0.40 -1.51 -4.30
C THR A 64 0.98 -2.12 -4.45
N HIS A 65 1.83 -1.57 -5.32
CA HIS A 65 3.26 -1.87 -5.29
C HIS A 65 3.92 -1.08 -4.17
N CYS A 66 4.80 -1.73 -3.42
CA CYS A 66 5.56 -1.10 -2.36
C CYS A 66 7.05 -1.40 -2.55
N SER A 67 7.91 -0.40 -2.33
CA SER A 67 9.35 -0.62 -2.26
C SER A 67 9.69 -1.61 -1.13
N ASP A 68 10.84 -2.28 -1.25
CA ASP A 68 11.35 -3.14 -0.18
C ASP A 68 11.90 -2.29 0.97
N THR A 69 10.98 -1.77 1.77
CA THR A 69 11.28 -0.86 2.88
C THR A 69 10.47 -1.31 4.09
N ALA A 70 11.07 -2.19 4.89
CA ALA A 70 10.43 -2.81 6.05
C ALA A 70 9.73 -1.79 6.97
N SER A 71 10.37 -0.65 7.24
CA SER A 71 9.78 0.40 8.09
C SER A 71 8.46 0.97 7.55
N LEU A 72 8.30 1.11 6.23
CA LEU A 72 7.05 1.58 5.63
C LEU A 72 5.97 0.51 5.80
N VAL A 73 6.33 -0.75 5.62
CA VAL A 73 5.38 -1.86 5.72
C VAL A 73 4.92 -2.06 7.15
N VAL A 74 5.83 -2.00 8.13
CA VAL A 74 5.47 -2.05 9.55
C VAL A 74 4.57 -0.88 9.92
N GLU A 75 4.85 0.33 9.42
CA GLU A 75 3.97 1.50 9.62
C GLU A 75 2.58 1.24 9.03
N LEU A 76 2.47 0.74 7.80
CA LEU A 76 1.17 0.38 7.20
C LEU A 76 0.43 -0.69 8.01
N VAL A 77 1.13 -1.70 8.51
CA VAL A 77 0.56 -2.76 9.37
C VAL A 77 0.04 -2.17 10.68
N GLU A 78 0.83 -1.32 11.35
CA GLU A 78 0.41 -0.68 12.60
C GLU A 78 -0.79 0.25 12.38
N GLN A 79 -0.78 1.05 11.33
CA GLN A 79 -1.91 1.92 11.00
C GLN A 79 -3.18 1.12 10.68
N ALA A 80 -3.08 0.05 9.89
CA ALA A 80 -4.25 -0.79 9.59
C ALA A 80 -4.78 -1.49 10.85
N THR A 81 -3.91 -2.12 11.65
CA THR A 81 -4.33 -2.88 12.84
C THR A 81 -4.83 -1.98 13.97
N SER A 82 -4.30 -0.77 14.14
CA SER A 82 -4.83 0.22 15.08
C SER A 82 -6.23 0.71 14.69
N GLN A 83 -6.56 0.72 13.39
CA GLN A 83 -7.91 0.96 12.85
C GLN A 83 -8.80 -0.30 12.86
N GLY A 84 -8.40 -1.35 13.57
CA GLY A 84 -9.18 -2.57 13.77
C GLY A 84 -9.17 -3.55 12.59
N GLN A 85 -8.35 -3.31 11.57
CA GLN A 85 -8.25 -4.18 10.39
C GLN A 85 -7.41 -5.42 10.68
N HIS A 86 -7.68 -6.52 9.99
CA HIS A 86 -6.84 -7.72 10.04
C HIS A 86 -5.82 -7.72 8.90
N VAL A 87 -4.56 -7.99 9.24
CA VAL A 87 -3.45 -7.89 8.30
C VAL A 87 -2.73 -9.23 8.15
N GLY A 88 -2.61 -9.71 6.92
CA GLY A 88 -1.79 -10.86 6.58
C GLY A 88 -0.43 -10.43 6.04
N VAL A 89 0.65 -11.07 6.47
CA VAL A 89 2.00 -10.86 5.90
C VAL A 89 2.56 -12.19 5.44
N VAL A 90 2.92 -12.29 4.17
CA VAL A 90 3.37 -13.52 3.52
C VAL A 90 4.77 -13.35 2.96
N GLY A 91 5.68 -14.28 3.28
CA GLY A 91 7.01 -14.35 2.68
C GLY A 91 8.03 -13.36 3.24
N TRP A 92 7.84 -12.88 4.47
CA TRP A 92 8.74 -11.91 5.11
C TRP A 92 9.23 -12.39 6.50
N PRO A 93 10.22 -13.31 6.53
CA PRO A 93 10.66 -13.94 7.78
C PRO A 93 11.41 -13.00 8.72
N ASP A 94 12.05 -11.96 8.18
CA ASP A 94 12.86 -10.97 8.90
C ASP A 94 12.09 -9.68 9.26
N LEU A 95 10.78 -9.61 8.98
CA LEU A 95 9.97 -8.44 9.34
C LEU A 95 9.76 -8.36 10.86
N SER A 96 10.16 -7.25 11.48
CA SER A 96 9.93 -7.00 12.90
C SER A 96 8.54 -6.41 13.14
N TYR A 97 7.77 -7.05 14.03
CA TYR A 97 6.46 -6.55 14.50
C TYR A 97 6.54 -5.79 15.82
N ALA A 98 7.74 -5.48 16.32
CA ALA A 98 7.90 -4.82 17.62
C ALA A 98 7.25 -3.43 17.69
N GLY A 99 7.03 -2.78 16.54
CA GLY A 99 6.32 -1.50 16.43
C GLY A 99 4.80 -1.63 16.25
N VAL A 100 4.25 -2.85 16.22
CA VAL A 100 2.83 -3.10 16.02
C VAL A 100 2.15 -3.36 17.38
N ALA A 101 1.22 -2.49 17.79
CA ALA A 101 0.54 -2.60 19.08
C ALA A 101 -0.50 -3.72 19.09
N ARG A 102 -1.19 -3.94 17.96
CA ARG A 102 -2.29 -4.91 17.80
C ARG A 102 -1.85 -6.15 17.02
N CYS A 103 -0.78 -6.79 17.50
CA CYS A 103 -0.27 -8.05 16.92
C CYS A 103 -1.31 -9.19 16.94
N ASP A 104 -2.33 -9.13 17.80
CA ASP A 104 -3.47 -10.05 17.80
C ASP A 104 -4.27 -10.03 16.48
N ARG A 105 -4.10 -8.99 15.66
CA ARG A 105 -4.73 -8.82 14.35
C ARG A 105 -3.80 -9.14 13.17
N VAL A 106 -2.58 -9.60 13.44
CA VAL A 106 -1.58 -9.91 12.42
C VAL A 106 -1.47 -11.42 12.23
N ILE A 107 -1.60 -11.85 10.98
CA ILE A 107 -1.36 -13.23 10.55
C ILE A 107 -0.05 -13.24 9.76
N ALA A 108 1.03 -13.71 10.38
CA ALA A 108 2.32 -13.84 9.73
C ALA A 108 2.49 -15.25 9.16
N VAL A 109 2.88 -15.32 7.88
CA VAL A 109 3.33 -16.53 7.19
C VAL A 109 4.76 -16.27 6.68
N PRO A 110 5.78 -16.44 7.55
CA PRO A 110 7.19 -16.20 7.20
C PRO A 110 7.66 -16.98 5.98
N ASP A 111 7.37 -18.29 5.97
CA ASP A 111 7.85 -19.26 4.99
C ASP A 111 6.67 -19.94 4.29
N PRO A 112 6.12 -19.32 3.22
CA PRO A 112 4.93 -19.82 2.52
C PRO A 112 5.15 -21.10 1.69
N GLY A 113 6.34 -21.70 1.71
CA GLY A 113 6.62 -22.94 0.97
C GLY A 113 6.60 -22.76 -0.55
N THR A 114 6.03 -23.74 -1.25
CA THR A 114 6.18 -23.89 -2.71
C THR A 114 5.21 -23.06 -3.56
N ASP A 115 4.06 -22.65 -3.00
CA ASP A 115 3.06 -21.84 -3.70
C ASP A 115 2.66 -20.59 -2.88
N PRO A 116 3.54 -19.59 -2.82
CA PRO A 116 3.33 -18.42 -1.98
C PRO A 116 2.22 -17.49 -2.50
N LEU A 117 1.96 -17.51 -3.81
CA LEU A 117 0.86 -16.75 -4.41
C LEU A 117 -0.50 -17.36 -4.04
N HIS A 118 -0.61 -18.68 -3.94
CA HIS A 118 -1.83 -19.32 -3.46
C HIS A 118 -2.14 -18.94 -2.01
N ILE A 119 -1.14 -18.92 -1.13
CA ILE A 119 -1.33 -18.49 0.26
C ILE A 119 -1.82 -17.04 0.32
N ALA A 120 -1.16 -16.13 -0.42
CA ALA A 120 -1.64 -14.74 -0.52
C ALA A 120 -3.09 -14.68 -1.04
N SER A 121 -3.43 -15.54 -2.01
CA SER A 121 -4.77 -15.63 -2.59
C SER A 121 -5.85 -16.08 -1.59
N VAL A 122 -5.51 -16.96 -0.65
CA VAL A 122 -6.42 -17.37 0.43
C VAL A 122 -6.61 -16.23 1.42
N LEU A 123 -5.54 -15.53 1.78
CA LEU A 123 -5.62 -14.44 2.75
C LEU A 123 -6.42 -13.23 2.23
N VAL A 124 -6.31 -12.89 0.94
CA VAL A 124 -7.05 -11.73 0.37
C VAL A 124 -8.58 -11.93 0.35
N GLU A 125 -9.06 -13.16 0.46
CA GLU A 125 -10.50 -13.44 0.55
C GLU A 125 -11.07 -13.14 1.94
N GLY A 126 -10.24 -13.25 3.00
CA GLY A 126 -10.69 -13.16 4.39
C GLY A 126 -10.16 -11.98 5.20
N LEU A 127 -9.16 -11.24 4.69
CA LEU A 127 -8.49 -10.16 5.42
C LEU A 127 -8.72 -8.79 4.77
N ASP A 128 -8.37 -7.74 5.52
CA ASP A 128 -8.51 -6.36 5.09
C ASP A 128 -7.27 -5.85 4.35
N VAL A 129 -6.09 -6.29 4.80
CA VAL A 129 -4.81 -5.97 4.15
C VAL A 129 -4.00 -7.24 4.04
N VAL A 130 -3.38 -7.46 2.88
CA VAL A 130 -2.41 -8.53 2.70
C VAL A 130 -1.13 -7.95 2.14
N VAL A 131 -0.02 -8.18 2.84
CA VAL A 131 1.33 -7.89 2.36
C VAL A 131 1.92 -9.18 1.82
N TYR A 132 2.28 -9.17 0.55
CA TYR A 132 3.00 -10.26 -0.09
C TYR A 132 4.42 -9.78 -0.42
N ARG A 133 5.42 -10.44 0.16
CA ARG A 133 6.83 -10.15 -0.09
C ARG A 133 7.52 -11.34 -0.75
N THR A 134 8.37 -11.04 -1.72
CA THR A 134 9.32 -12.00 -2.31
C THR A 134 10.74 -11.48 -2.14
N GLY A 135 11.67 -12.36 -1.81
CA GLY A 135 13.10 -12.02 -1.69
C GLY A 135 13.82 -11.84 -3.02
N VAL A 136 13.16 -12.20 -4.13
CA VAL A 136 13.66 -11.99 -5.50
C VAL A 136 12.69 -11.13 -6.28
N GLU A 137 13.21 -10.24 -7.13
CA GLU A 137 12.36 -9.43 -7.99
C GLU A 137 11.57 -10.33 -8.95
N LEU A 138 10.25 -10.23 -8.89
CA LEU A 138 9.33 -11.11 -9.61
C LEU A 138 8.35 -10.29 -10.44
N ASN A 139 8.50 -10.35 -11.77
CA ASN A 139 7.52 -9.81 -12.69
C ASN A 139 6.47 -10.88 -13.04
N LEU A 140 5.27 -10.77 -12.49
CA LEU A 140 4.19 -11.70 -12.74
C LEU A 140 3.56 -11.42 -14.11
N SER A 141 3.51 -12.45 -14.97
CA SER A 141 2.74 -12.37 -16.20
C SER A 141 1.24 -12.26 -15.88
N PRO A 142 0.42 -11.71 -16.81
CA PRO A 142 -1.03 -11.65 -16.62
C PRO A 142 -1.66 -13.00 -16.26
N VAL A 143 -1.17 -14.08 -16.86
CA VAL A 143 -1.65 -15.45 -16.60
C VAL A 143 -1.34 -15.87 -15.17
N ARG A 144 -0.12 -15.62 -14.67
CA ARG A 144 0.28 -15.98 -13.30
C ARG A 144 -0.42 -15.14 -12.24
N ALA A 145 -0.68 -13.85 -12.53
CA ALA A 145 -1.36 -12.95 -11.61
C ALA A 145 -2.88 -13.18 -11.57
N ARG A 146 -3.48 -13.67 -12.65
CA ARG A 146 -4.94 -13.76 -12.83
C ARG A 146 -5.69 -14.45 -11.67
N PRO A 147 -5.25 -15.61 -11.13
CA PRO A 147 -5.96 -16.27 -10.03
C PRO A 147 -6.01 -15.40 -8.77
N LEU A 148 -4.86 -14.86 -8.35
CA LEU A 148 -4.74 -13.95 -7.21
C LEU A 148 -5.57 -12.69 -7.39
N LEU A 149 -5.46 -12.05 -8.56
CA LEU A 149 -6.23 -10.83 -8.87
C LEU A 149 -7.74 -11.10 -8.98
N GLY A 150 -8.15 -12.30 -9.39
CA GLY A 150 -9.55 -12.71 -9.41
C GLY A 150 -10.12 -12.77 -7.99
N LYS A 151 -9.40 -13.42 -7.07
CA LYS A 151 -9.78 -13.54 -5.66
C LYS A 151 -9.74 -12.20 -4.92
N LEU A 152 -8.70 -11.39 -5.17
CA LEU A 152 -8.58 -10.03 -4.66
C LEU A 152 -9.80 -9.16 -5.03
N ARG A 153 -10.26 -9.27 -6.29
CA ARG A 153 -11.45 -8.55 -6.75
C ARG A 153 -12.75 -9.09 -6.19
N ALA A 154 -12.79 -10.32 -5.67
CA ALA A 154 -13.99 -10.90 -5.06
C ALA A 154 -14.08 -10.56 -3.56
N GLY A 155 -12.94 -10.44 -2.88
CA GLY A 155 -12.81 -10.10 -1.46
C GLY A 155 -12.90 -8.59 -1.18
N GLN A 156 -12.32 -8.18 -0.06
CA GLN A 156 -12.26 -6.77 0.40
C GLN A 156 -10.84 -6.31 0.73
N ALA A 157 -9.82 -7.15 0.50
CA ALA A 157 -8.46 -6.85 0.88
C ALA A 157 -7.84 -5.74 0.02
N ALA A 158 -7.00 -4.89 0.61
CA ALA A 158 -5.95 -4.18 -0.10
C ALA A 158 -4.69 -5.07 -0.17
N LEU A 159 -4.19 -5.36 -1.38
CA LEU A 159 -2.99 -6.19 -1.57
C LEU A 159 -1.76 -5.30 -1.78
N VAL A 160 -0.81 -5.36 -0.86
CA VAL A 160 0.50 -4.72 -0.96
C VAL A 160 1.52 -5.75 -1.43
N MET A 161 2.20 -5.49 -2.55
CA MET A 161 3.25 -6.36 -3.06
C MET A 161 4.61 -5.72 -2.96
N VAL A 162 5.55 -6.43 -2.35
CA VAL A 162 6.95 -6.04 -2.17
C VAL A 162 7.85 -7.02 -2.91
N GLY A 163 8.68 -6.50 -3.82
CA GLY A 163 9.54 -7.31 -4.69
C GLY A 163 8.79 -8.04 -5.82
N ALA A 164 7.45 -8.05 -5.83
CA ALA A 164 6.65 -8.59 -6.92
C ALA A 164 5.89 -7.48 -7.65
N LYS A 165 5.82 -7.58 -8.99
CA LYS A 165 5.12 -6.64 -9.85
C LYS A 165 4.07 -7.36 -10.68
N VAL A 166 2.94 -6.69 -10.88
CA VAL A 166 1.88 -7.07 -11.83
C VAL A 166 1.67 -5.92 -12.82
N PRO A 167 1.09 -6.19 -13.99
CA PRO A 167 0.66 -5.14 -14.89
C PRO A 167 -0.37 -4.23 -14.20
N SER A 168 -0.19 -2.91 -14.34
CA SER A 168 -1.18 -1.90 -13.93
C SER A 168 -1.63 -1.99 -12.45
N PRO A 169 -0.71 -1.78 -11.48
CA PRO A 169 -1.13 -1.57 -10.08
C PRO A 169 -2.02 -0.33 -9.98
N ALA A 170 -2.89 -0.28 -8.96
CA ALA A 170 -3.71 0.90 -8.68
C ALA A 170 -2.87 2.02 -8.06
N LEU A 171 -1.87 1.63 -7.25
CA LEU A 171 -1.00 2.53 -6.51
C LEU A 171 0.42 1.97 -6.48
N SER A 172 1.42 2.85 -6.54
CA SER A 172 2.82 2.55 -6.25
C SER A 172 3.28 3.46 -5.12
N ILE A 173 3.88 2.89 -4.08
CA ILE A 173 4.46 3.59 -2.95
C ILE A 173 5.94 3.21 -2.88
N SER A 174 6.82 4.20 -2.73
CA SER A 174 8.20 3.96 -2.37
C SER A 174 8.59 4.78 -1.15
N ALA A 175 9.52 4.26 -0.37
CA ALA A 175 10.06 4.96 0.78
C ALA A 175 11.58 4.78 0.91
N GLU A 176 12.21 5.78 1.51
CA GLU A 176 13.64 5.80 1.82
C GLU A 176 13.80 6.38 3.23
N VAL A 177 14.52 5.68 4.11
CA VAL A 177 14.86 6.20 5.45
C VAL A 177 15.89 7.32 5.28
N THR A 178 15.57 8.53 5.70
CA THR A 178 16.41 9.71 5.49
C THR A 178 17.15 10.17 6.73
N GLN A 179 16.60 9.92 7.93
CA GLN A 179 17.19 10.42 9.18
C GLN A 179 16.80 9.56 10.37
N PHE A 180 17.71 9.35 11.32
CA PHE A 180 17.41 8.74 12.62
C PHE A 180 17.33 9.81 13.72
N ARG A 181 16.50 9.56 14.73
CA ARG A 181 16.22 10.46 15.86
C ARG A 181 16.61 9.81 17.19
N GLY A 182 16.93 10.63 18.20
CA GLY A 182 17.26 10.17 19.56
C GLY A 182 18.73 9.78 19.78
N ILE A 183 19.57 9.93 18.76
CA ILE A 183 21.02 9.70 18.83
C ILE A 183 21.78 11.03 18.84
N GLY A 184 22.75 11.16 19.75
CA GLY A 184 23.64 12.30 19.88
C GLY A 184 25.11 11.89 19.83
N LYS A 185 26.02 12.82 20.11
CA LYS A 185 27.46 12.51 20.14
C LYS A 185 27.76 11.60 21.34
N GLY A 186 28.15 10.35 21.08
CA GLY A 186 28.57 9.37 22.09
C GLY A 186 27.48 8.89 23.06
N SER A 187 26.21 9.19 22.80
CA SER A 187 25.08 8.81 23.66
C SER A 187 23.76 8.79 22.90
N GLY A 188 22.75 8.10 23.44
CA GLY A 188 21.38 8.08 22.92
C GLY A 188 20.87 6.69 22.52
N ARG A 189 19.59 6.64 22.14
CA ARG A 189 18.90 5.47 21.62
C ARG A 189 18.04 5.92 20.44
N ILE A 190 17.93 5.10 19.40
CA ILE A 190 17.00 5.40 18.31
C ILE A 190 15.57 5.43 18.91
N THR A 191 14.97 6.61 18.91
CA THR A 191 13.60 6.84 19.36
C THR A 191 12.62 6.98 18.20
N GLY A 192 13.15 7.16 16.99
CA GLY A 192 12.38 7.25 15.76
C GLY A 192 13.27 7.51 14.56
N TRP A 193 12.65 7.63 13.39
CA TRP A 193 13.32 7.94 12.14
C TRP A 193 12.34 8.57 11.16
N ASP A 194 12.88 9.27 10.17
CA ASP A 194 12.14 9.90 9.10
C ASP A 194 12.31 9.11 7.81
N MET A 195 11.23 9.02 7.05
CA MET A 195 11.19 8.35 5.77
C MET A 195 10.62 9.29 4.73
N ARG A 196 11.34 9.50 3.63
CA ARG A 196 10.77 10.16 2.45
C ARG A 196 9.92 9.15 1.71
N VAL A 197 8.62 9.39 1.65
CA VAL A 197 7.63 8.56 0.96
C VAL A 197 7.23 9.25 -0.34
N ARG A 198 7.12 8.48 -1.42
CA ARG A 198 6.59 8.93 -2.72
C ARG A 198 5.49 7.98 -3.15
N THR A 199 4.40 8.55 -3.67
CA THR A 199 3.23 7.80 -4.14
C THR A 199 2.90 8.18 -5.56
N GLU A 200 2.47 7.20 -6.34
CA GLU A 200 2.07 7.36 -7.74
C GLU A 200 0.83 6.51 -8.01
N ALA A 201 -0.21 7.14 -8.53
CA ALA A 201 -1.44 6.46 -8.94
C ALA A 201 -1.93 7.03 -10.27
N LYS A 202 -2.59 6.20 -11.08
CA LYS A 202 -3.11 6.63 -12.38
C LYS A 202 -4.17 7.72 -12.18
N GLY A 203 -4.02 8.84 -12.89
CA GLY A 203 -4.95 9.96 -12.80
C GLY A 203 -4.64 10.95 -11.66
N TYR A 204 -3.64 10.66 -10.83
CA TYR A 204 -3.19 11.54 -9.74
C TYR A 204 -1.80 12.09 -10.04
N ARG A 205 -1.51 13.31 -9.55
CA ARG A 205 -0.15 13.83 -9.56
C ARG A 205 0.68 13.05 -8.52
N PRO A 206 1.92 12.63 -8.83
CA PRO A 206 2.82 12.07 -7.83
C PRO A 206 2.95 12.98 -6.62
N VAL A 207 2.83 12.41 -5.43
CA VAL A 207 2.97 13.12 -4.15
C VAL A 207 4.19 12.58 -3.42
N SER A 208 4.91 13.45 -2.73
CA SER A 208 5.98 13.04 -1.83
C SER A 208 5.94 13.84 -0.53
N GLY A 209 6.38 13.21 0.55
CA GLY A 209 6.42 13.81 1.87
C GLY A 209 7.32 13.03 2.81
N VAL A 210 7.49 13.56 4.02
CA VAL A 210 8.26 12.89 5.07
C VAL A 210 7.28 12.32 6.10
N VAL A 211 7.44 11.04 6.37
CA VAL A 211 6.74 10.31 7.43
C VAL A 211 7.72 10.05 8.55
N THR A 212 7.39 10.48 9.77
CA THR A 212 8.17 10.18 10.97
C THR A 212 7.57 8.97 11.67
N VAL A 213 8.41 7.97 11.91
CA VAL A 213 8.07 6.74 12.65
C VAL A 213 8.77 6.77 14.01
N GLY A 214 8.10 6.29 15.05
CA GLY A 214 8.59 6.33 16.43
C GLY A 214 8.12 7.57 17.18
N ALA A 215 7.93 7.42 18.50
CA ALA A 215 7.22 8.39 19.33
C ALA A 215 7.80 9.80 19.22
N GLN A 216 6.89 10.78 19.10
CA GLN A 216 7.13 12.14 19.54
C GLN A 216 7.39 12.10 21.06
N SER A 217 8.61 11.74 21.49
CA SER A 217 9.03 12.08 22.84
C SER A 217 8.99 13.59 22.92
N ARG A 218 8.09 14.13 23.77
CA ARG A 218 8.19 15.53 24.19
C ARG A 218 9.63 15.73 24.68
N PRO A 219 10.33 16.80 24.23
CA PRO A 219 11.65 17.11 24.76
C PRO A 219 11.55 17.26 26.28
N GLY A 220 12.11 16.31 27.04
CA GLY A 220 12.11 16.33 28.51
C GLY A 220 11.84 15.00 29.21
N GLU A 221 11.21 14.01 28.56
CA GLU A 221 10.89 12.72 29.23
C GLU A 221 12.02 11.70 29.06
N HIS A 222 13.20 12.02 29.58
CA HIS A 222 14.30 11.08 29.71
C HIS A 222 14.15 10.25 30.98
N THR A 223 13.38 9.17 30.93
CA THR A 223 13.51 8.13 31.96
C THR A 223 14.85 7.42 31.73
N GLN A 224 15.84 7.64 32.60
CA GLN A 224 17.08 6.87 32.57
C GLN A 224 16.74 5.38 32.72
N PRO A 225 17.03 4.53 31.73
CA PRO A 225 16.82 3.10 31.89
C PRO A 225 17.86 2.56 32.89
N SER A 226 17.40 2.10 34.05
CA SER A 226 18.26 1.39 35.01
C SER A 226 18.47 -0.06 34.54
N LEU A 227 19.68 -0.40 34.11
CA LEU A 227 20.09 -1.79 33.89
C LEU A 227 20.34 -2.44 35.25
N ARG A 228 19.45 -3.33 35.70
CA ARG A 228 19.76 -4.25 36.80
C ARG A 228 20.46 -5.47 36.22
N VAL A 229 21.73 -5.66 36.58
CA VAL A 229 22.40 -6.95 36.41
C VAL A 229 21.77 -7.91 37.42
N VAL A 230 21.02 -8.89 36.93
CA VAL A 230 20.52 -9.99 37.75
C VAL A 230 21.69 -10.96 37.95
N LYS A 231 22.15 -11.09 39.19
CA LYS A 231 23.13 -12.11 39.59
C LYS A 231 22.45 -13.45 39.82
#